data_AF-A0A653T4E2-F1
#
_entry.id   AF-A0A653T4E2-F1
#
_cell.length_a   1.000
_cell.length_b   1.000
_cell.length_c   1.000
_cell.angle_alpha   90.00
_cell.angle_beta   90.00
_cell.angle_gamma   90.00
#
_symmetry.space_group_name_H-M   'P 1'
#
loop_
_entity.id
_entity.type
_entity.pdbx_description
1 polymer ?
#
loop_
_entity_poly.entity_id
_entity_poly.type
_entity_poly.pdbx_seq_one_letter_code
_entity_poly.pdbx_strand_id
1 'polypeptide(L)'
;MAKWTTENPAFVDTWFSLFRLGQTKKQFNAADTIKMSELTFFNPLSSKDNLKIEATLIADTIDKVFSSWGAKLENSISRNTAINDMIQILLDEDKTIKDLAEKNDENYFFTNEIKLENES
;
A
#
# COMPACT_ATOMS: atom_id res chain seq x y z
N MET A 1 15.33 -0.29 4.12
CA MET A 1 13.98 -0.06 4.69
C MET A 1 13.92 1.37 5.19
N ALA A 2 12.93 2.11 4.72
CA ALA A 2 12.73 3.50 5.10
C ALA A 2 12.14 3.59 6.51
N LYS A 3 12.33 4.73 7.18
CA LYS A 3 11.75 4.99 8.49
C LYS A 3 10.26 5.29 8.32
N TRP A 4 9.38 4.67 9.10
CA TRP A 4 7.95 5.00 9.11
C TRP A 4 7.76 6.46 9.56
N THR A 5 7.28 7.31 8.65
CA THR A 5 7.22 8.77 8.83
C THR A 5 6.08 9.37 8.03
N THR A 6 5.50 10.45 8.54
CA THR A 6 4.47 11.24 7.84
C THR A 6 5.05 12.12 6.73
N GLU A 7 6.39 12.19 6.63
CA GLU A 7 7.09 12.93 5.57
C GLU A 7 7.15 12.16 4.24
N ASN A 8 6.82 10.86 4.25
CA ASN A 8 6.70 10.03 3.05
C ASN A 8 5.22 9.91 2.66
N PRO A 9 4.79 10.49 1.53
CA PRO A 9 3.40 10.43 1.07
C PRO A 9 2.89 9.02 0.82
N ALA A 10 3.69 8.13 0.22
CA ALA A 10 3.30 6.74 0.01
C ALA A 10 2.89 6.05 1.32
N PHE A 11 3.57 6.36 2.42
CA PHE A 11 3.28 5.80 3.74
C PHE A 11 1.96 6.31 4.29
N VAL A 12 1.76 7.63 4.24
CA VAL A 12 0.53 8.28 4.71
C VAL A 12 -0.66 7.81 3.90
N ASP A 13 -0.53 7.79 2.58
CA ASP A 13 -1.64 7.52 1.66
C ASP A 13 -2.02 6.04 1.68
N THR A 14 -1.04 5.13 1.78
CA THR A 14 -1.30 3.69 1.97
C THR A 14 -2.07 3.45 3.26
N TRP A 15 -1.58 3.98 4.38
CA TRP A 15 -2.27 3.85 5.67
C TRP A 15 -3.66 4.46 5.63
N PHE A 16 -3.80 5.67 5.09
CA PHE A 16 -5.06 6.38 5.05
C PHE A 16 -6.10 5.63 4.21
N SER A 17 -5.68 5.05 3.08
CA SER A 17 -6.55 4.24 2.22
C SER A 17 -7.09 3.03 2.99
N LEU A 18 -6.20 2.28 3.67
CA LEU A 18 -6.61 1.14 4.50
C LEU A 18 -7.51 1.54 5.67
N PHE A 19 -7.19 2.67 6.33
CA PHE A 19 -7.99 3.20 7.43
C PHE A 19 -9.40 3.60 6.96
N ARG A 20 -9.52 4.30 5.83
CA ARG A 20 -10.81 4.69 5.22
C ARG A 20 -11.63 3.51 4.74
N LEU A 21 -10.97 2.46 4.24
CA LEU A 21 -11.60 1.19 3.89
C LEU A 21 -12.02 0.37 5.12
N GLY A 22 -11.73 0.84 6.34
CA GLY A 22 -12.05 0.13 7.58
C GLY A 22 -11.18 -1.11 7.81
N GLN A 23 -10.09 -1.29 7.06
CA GLN A 23 -9.21 -2.45 7.19
C GLN A 23 -8.49 -2.46 8.52
N THR A 24 -8.15 -1.27 9.03
CA THR A 24 -7.57 -1.06 10.36
C THR A 24 -8.21 0.13 11.05
N LYS A 25 -8.23 0.10 12.39
CA LYS A 25 -8.64 1.23 13.26
C LYS A 25 -7.45 1.93 13.91
N LYS A 26 -6.22 1.45 13.67
CA LYS A 26 -5.01 1.96 14.31
C LYS A 26 -4.58 3.26 13.65
N GLN A 27 -4.10 4.18 14.48
CA GLN A 27 -3.55 5.47 14.05
C GLN A 27 -2.21 5.25 13.33
N PHE A 28 -1.82 6.17 12.45
CA PHE A 28 -0.60 6.10 11.63
C PHE A 28 0.63 5.69 12.45
N ASN A 29 0.88 6.33 13.60
CA ASN A 29 2.06 6.10 14.44
C ASN A 29 2.19 4.68 15.02
N ALA A 30 1.15 3.86 14.92
CA ALA A 30 1.12 2.48 15.42
C ALA A 30 0.68 1.48 14.33
N ALA A 31 0.71 1.90 13.06
CA ALA A 31 0.22 1.10 11.95
C ALA A 31 1.33 0.31 11.23
N ASP A 32 2.59 0.70 11.37
CA ASP A 32 3.72 0.15 10.64
C ASP A 32 3.98 -1.33 10.92
N THR A 33 3.66 -1.80 12.12
CA THR A 33 3.84 -3.20 12.51
C THR A 33 2.60 -4.07 12.32
N ILE A 34 1.47 -3.51 11.86
CA ILE A 34 0.23 -4.28 11.67
C ILE A 34 0.42 -5.22 10.51
N LYS A 35 0.22 -6.51 10.75
CA LYS A 35 0.30 -7.54 9.72
C LYS A 35 -0.91 -7.53 8.80
N MET A 36 -0.76 -8.01 7.57
CA MET A 36 -1.88 -8.18 6.63
C MET A 36 -2.94 -9.11 7.20
N SER A 37 -2.52 -10.14 7.95
CA SER A 37 -3.41 -11.06 8.68
C SER A 37 -4.27 -10.40 9.77
N GLU A 38 -3.92 -9.19 10.21
CA GLU A 38 -4.69 -8.41 11.17
C GLU A 38 -5.71 -7.47 10.50
N LEU A 39 -5.68 -7.36 9.17
CA LEU A 39 -6.62 -6.53 8.41
C LEU A 39 -7.98 -7.23 8.26
N THR A 40 -9.04 -6.43 8.19
CA THR A 40 -10.43 -6.95 8.20
C THR A 40 -10.74 -7.91 7.05
N PHE A 41 -10.16 -7.70 5.86
CA PHE A 41 -10.36 -8.58 4.71
C PHE A 41 -9.69 -9.96 4.86
N PHE A 42 -8.68 -10.07 5.73
CA PHE A 42 -7.86 -11.27 5.84
C PHE A 42 -8.57 -12.33 6.69
N ASN A 43 -9.53 -13.01 6.07
CA ASN A 43 -10.28 -14.09 6.69
C ASN A 43 -9.57 -15.44 6.46
N PRO A 44 -9.02 -16.10 7.50
CA PRO A 44 -8.34 -17.39 7.34
C PRO A 44 -9.27 -18.54 6.94
N LEU A 45 -10.59 -18.34 7.05
CA LEU A 45 -11.60 -19.31 6.62
C LEU A 45 -12.02 -19.09 5.15
N SER A 46 -11.64 -17.98 4.53
CA SER A 46 -11.93 -17.73 3.11
C SER A 46 -11.08 -18.63 2.21
N SER A 47 -11.62 -18.99 1.05
CA SER A 47 -10.80 -19.64 0.02
C SER A 47 -9.71 -18.68 -0.46
N LYS A 48 -8.59 -19.23 -0.95
CA LYS A 48 -7.50 -18.43 -1.52
C LYS A 48 -7.98 -17.54 -2.68
N ASP A 49 -8.94 -18.01 -3.48
CA ASP A 49 -9.52 -17.24 -4.58
C ASP A 49 -10.35 -16.07 -4.08
N ASN A 50 -11.17 -16.27 -3.04
CA ASN A 50 -11.94 -15.17 -2.44
C ASN A 50 -11.02 -14.12 -1.81
N LEU A 51 -9.99 -14.57 -1.09
CA LEU A 51 -9.00 -13.67 -0.50
C LEU A 51 -8.27 -12.85 -1.58
N LYS A 52 -7.94 -13.47 -2.72
CA LYS A 52 -7.35 -12.78 -3.87
C LYS A 52 -8.29 -11.76 -4.50
N ILE A 53 -9.59 -12.05 -4.59
CA ILE A 53 -10.59 -11.09 -5.06
C ILE A 53 -10.62 -9.87 -4.13
N GLU A 54 -10.68 -10.08 -2.82
CA GLU A 54 -10.68 -8.98 -1.84
C GLU A 54 -9.39 -8.15 -1.90
N ALA A 55 -8.23 -8.81 -1.94
CA ALA A 55 -6.94 -8.14 -2.10
C ALA A 55 -6.88 -7.31 -3.39
N THR A 56 -7.45 -7.81 -4.50
CA THR A 56 -7.52 -7.09 -5.78
C THR A 56 -8.38 -5.83 -5.66
N LEU A 57 -9.53 -5.91 -4.98
CA LEU A 57 -10.41 -4.75 -4.76
C LEU A 57 -9.74 -3.68 -3.89
N ILE A 58 -9.00 -4.09 -2.86
CA ILE A 58 -8.22 -3.19 -2.01
C ILE A 58 -7.12 -2.52 -2.82
N ALA A 59 -6.31 -3.29 -3.57
CA ALA A 59 -5.23 -2.76 -4.41
C ALA A 59 -5.76 -1.76 -5.47
N ASP A 60 -6.85 -2.10 -6.15
CA ASP A 60 -7.50 -1.20 -7.13
C ASP A 60 -8.03 0.08 -6.48
N THR A 61 -8.50 -0.01 -5.23
CA THR A 61 -8.94 1.18 -4.50
C THR A 61 -7.77 2.06 -4.06
N ILE A 62 -6.68 1.47 -3.57
CA ILE A 62 -5.45 2.21 -3.23
C ILE A 62 -4.91 2.94 -4.47
N ASP A 63 -4.78 2.25 -5.61
CA ASP A 63 -4.36 2.84 -6.90
C ASP A 63 -5.23 4.04 -7.31
N LYS A 64 -6.55 3.91 -7.15
CA LYS A 64 -7.50 5.00 -7.44
C LYS A 64 -7.33 6.18 -6.49
N VAL A 65 -7.11 5.94 -5.19
CA VAL A 65 -6.86 7.02 -4.22
C VAL A 65 -5.58 7.77 -4.60
N PHE A 66 -4.49 7.06 -4.84
CA PHE A 66 -3.20 7.64 -5.24
C PHE A 66 -3.34 8.48 -6.51
N SER A 67 -3.93 7.91 -7.55
CA SER A 67 -4.16 8.59 -8.83
C SER A 67 -5.04 9.84 -8.67
N SER A 68 -6.08 9.77 -7.81
CA SER A 68 -6.97 10.91 -7.54
C SER A 68 -6.27 12.06 -6.81
N TRP A 69 -5.19 11.77 -6.09
CA TRP A 69 -4.36 12.75 -5.40
C TRP A 69 -3.14 13.20 -6.21
N GLY A 70 -3.04 12.76 -7.47
CA GLY A 70 -2.01 13.20 -8.40
C GLY A 70 -0.73 12.36 -8.39
N ALA A 71 -0.71 11.25 -7.65
CA ALA A 71 0.38 10.29 -7.76
C ALA A 71 0.41 9.71 -9.18
N LYS A 72 1.62 9.44 -9.67
CA LYS A 72 1.87 8.86 -10.99
C LYS A 72 2.64 7.57 -10.79
N LEU A 73 2.49 6.61 -11.68
CA LEU A 73 3.36 5.43 -11.67
C LEU A 73 4.80 5.86 -11.95
N GLU A 74 5.75 5.21 -11.28
CA GLU A 74 7.17 5.39 -11.54
C GLU A 74 7.54 4.95 -12.96
N ASN A 75 8.64 5.51 -13.48
CA ASN A 75 9.13 5.16 -14.82
C ASN A 75 9.33 3.64 -14.93
N SER A 76 8.81 3.03 -16.00
CA SER A 76 8.81 1.58 -16.27
C SER A 76 7.80 0.73 -15.49
N ILE A 77 7.03 1.30 -14.55
CA ILE A 77 5.98 0.57 -13.84
C ILE A 77 4.64 0.71 -14.60
N SER A 78 4.03 -0.43 -14.92
CA SER A 78 2.66 -0.46 -15.43
C SER A 78 1.67 -0.54 -14.28
N ARG A 79 0.43 -0.04 -14.49
CA ARG A 79 -0.64 -0.21 -13.50
C ARG A 79 -0.85 -1.66 -13.09
N ASN A 80 -0.78 -2.58 -14.06
CA ASN A 80 -0.91 -4.01 -13.78
C ASN A 80 0.23 -4.51 -12.89
N THR A 81 1.46 -4.03 -13.08
CA THR A 81 2.60 -4.34 -12.22
C THR A 81 2.33 -3.85 -10.79
N ALA A 82 1.98 -2.57 -10.62
CA ALA A 82 1.74 -1.99 -9.29
C ALA A 82 0.59 -2.69 -8.54
N ILE A 83 -0.50 -3.02 -9.25
CA ILE A 83 -1.63 -3.77 -8.67
C ILE A 83 -1.20 -5.17 -8.25
N ASN A 84 -0.44 -5.90 -9.08
CA ASN A 84 0.03 -7.24 -8.73
C ASN A 84 0.99 -7.22 -7.55
N ASP A 85 1.87 -6.23 -7.48
CA ASP A 85 2.79 -6.05 -6.35
C ASP A 85 2.03 -5.81 -5.04
N MET A 86 1.02 -4.92 -5.05
CA MET A 86 0.15 -4.72 -3.90
C MET A 86 -0.58 -6.01 -3.48
N ILE A 87 -1.12 -6.75 -4.45
CA ILE A 87 -1.82 -8.03 -4.18
C ILE A 87 -0.87 -9.04 -3.54
N GLN A 88 0.37 -9.15 -4.02
CA GLN A 88 1.36 -10.07 -3.44
C GLN A 88 1.63 -9.76 -1.98
N ILE A 89 1.79 -8.47 -1.64
CA ILE A 89 1.98 -8.05 -0.25
C ILE A 89 0.72 -8.30 0.58
N LEU A 90 -0.46 -7.91 0.08
CA LEU A 90 -1.74 -8.10 0.78
C LEU A 90 -2.03 -9.58 1.10
N LEU A 91 -1.60 -10.51 0.26
CA LEU A 91 -1.81 -11.95 0.46
C LEU A 91 -0.77 -12.61 1.37
N ASP A 92 0.30 -11.91 1.73
CA ASP A 92 1.33 -12.42 2.63
C ASP A 92 0.99 -12.04 4.07
N GLU A 93 0.59 -13.05 4.85
CA GLU A 93 0.07 -12.88 6.22
C GLU A 93 1.07 -12.25 7.19
N ASP A 94 2.37 -12.37 6.92
CA ASP A 94 3.45 -11.88 7.76
C ASP A 94 3.92 -10.48 7.37
N LYS A 95 3.57 -10.03 6.16
CA LYS A 95 3.86 -8.68 5.71
C LYS A 95 3.06 -7.66 6.48
N THR A 96 3.62 -6.47 6.60
CA THR A 96 3.06 -5.37 7.37
C THR A 96 2.51 -4.26 6.48
N ILE A 97 1.68 -3.37 7.04
CA ILE A 97 1.24 -2.14 6.34
C ILE A 97 2.45 -1.35 5.84
N LYS A 98 3.55 -1.35 6.60
CA LYS A 98 4.79 -0.72 6.17
C LYS A 98 5.38 -1.39 4.91
N ASP A 99 5.41 -2.71 4.84
CA ASP A 99 5.89 -3.39 3.62
C ASP A 99 5.05 -3.01 2.39
N LEU A 100 3.74 -2.90 2.55
CA LEU A 100 2.84 -2.46 1.48
C LEU A 100 3.14 -1.01 1.08
N ALA A 101 3.35 -0.15 2.06
CA ALA A 101 3.67 1.25 1.83
C ALA A 101 5.04 1.45 1.15
N GLU A 102 6.07 0.69 1.56
CA GLU A 102 7.37 0.67 0.89
C GLU A 102 7.24 0.18 -0.56
N LYS A 103 6.41 -0.83 -0.81
CA LYS A 103 6.14 -1.27 -2.18
C LYS A 103 5.40 -0.21 -3.01
N ASN A 104 4.52 0.55 -2.38
CA ASN A 104 3.82 1.65 -3.05
C ASN A 104 4.74 2.83 -3.34
N ASP A 105 5.69 3.14 -2.45
CA ASP A 105 6.75 4.14 -2.64
C ASP A 105 7.66 3.78 -3.84
N GLU A 106 7.91 2.48 -4.05
CA GLU A 106 8.64 2.00 -5.23
C GLU A 106 7.82 2.08 -6.53
N ASN A 107 6.49 1.97 -6.44
CA ASN A 107 5.60 1.87 -7.60
C ASN A 107 5.05 3.22 -8.08
N TYR A 108 4.94 4.19 -7.19
CA TYR A 108 4.30 5.48 -7.45
C TYR A 108 5.18 6.64 -7.02
N PHE A 109 5.22 7.67 -7.86
CA PHE A 109 5.75 8.99 -7.59
C PHE A 109 4.63 9.90 -7.08
N PHE A 110 4.73 10.42 -5.86
CA PHE A 110 3.72 11.31 -5.30
C PHE A 110 4.09 12.78 -5.53
N THR A 111 3.09 13.63 -5.83
CA THR A 111 3.32 15.02 -6.32
C THR A 111 4.13 15.91 -5.36
N ASN A 112 4.20 15.57 -4.07
CA ASN A 112 4.95 16.30 -3.05
C ASN A 112 6.30 15.64 -2.70
N GLU A 113 6.70 14.58 -3.39
CA GLU A 113 8.00 13.97 -3.21
C GLU A 113 9.07 14.79 -3.93
N ILE A 114 9.88 15.51 -3.15
CA ILE A 114 11.16 15.99 -3.64
C ILE A 114 12.09 14.77 -3.64
N LYS A 115 12.16 14.05 -4.77
CA LYS A 115 13.28 13.14 -4.97
C LYS A 115 14.52 14.00 -5.08
N LEU A 116 15.35 13.99 -4.04
CA LEU A 116 16.74 14.40 -4.16
C LEU A 116 17.38 13.40 -5.14
N GLU A 117 17.39 13.76 -6.42
CA GLU A 117 18.28 13.14 -7.40
C GLU A 117 19.70 13.37 -6.88
N ASN A 118 20.25 12.35 -6.21
CA ASN A 118 21.68 12.33 -5.97
C ASN A 118 22.32 12.19 -7.35
N GLU A 119 22.91 13.30 -7.80
CA GLU A 119 23.85 13.38 -8.91
C GLU A 119 24.83 12.19 -8.83
N SER A 120 24.86 11.40 -9.90
CA SER A 120 25.93 10.45 -10.19
C SER A 120 26.30 10.54 -11.65
#